data_AF-A0A3M1K9A8-F1
#
_entry.id   AF-A0A3M1K9A8-F1
#
_cell.length_a   1.000
_cell.length_b   1.000
_cell.length_c   1.000
_cell.angle_alpha   90.00
_cell.angle_beta   90.00
_cell.angle_gamma   90.00
#
_symmetry.space_group_name_H-M   'P 1'
#
loop_
_entity.id
_entity.type
_entity.pdbx_description
1 polymer ?
#
loop_
_entity_poly.entity_id
_entity_poly.type
_entity_poly.pdbx_seq_one_letter_code
_entity_poly.pdbx_strand_id
1 'polypeptide(L)'
;MRCAPSDTLSGGSMSDTPVRLVDINRMMEMVPHLSALGIRAERLDRDAAVLRLPYRKELVAYEDTGVLAGGAIYSLIDSASGMAVFARLGVFEPIATLDLRLDYLKPAQAGR
;
A
#
# COMPACT_ATOMS: atom_id res chain seq x y z
N MET A 1 -21.07 18.52 -18.99
CA MET A 1 -20.05 17.47 -19.16
C MET A 1 -20.64 16.18 -18.61
N ARG A 2 -21.31 15.39 -19.47
CA ARG A 2 -22.08 14.21 -19.07
C ARG A 2 -21.22 12.97 -19.25
N CYS A 3 -21.17 12.13 -18.23
CA CYS A 3 -20.54 10.82 -18.24
C CYS A 3 -21.42 9.86 -19.06
N ALA A 4 -20.85 9.15 -20.03
CA ALA A 4 -21.52 8.05 -20.72
C ALA A 4 -20.97 6.73 -20.15
N PRO A 5 -21.83 5.74 -19.83
CA PRO A 5 -21.42 4.39 -19.50
C PRO A 5 -21.43 3.54 -20.78
N SER A 6 -20.31 2.91 -21.10
CA SER A 6 -20.25 1.91 -22.16
C SER A 6 -19.20 0.85 -21.82
N ASP A 7 -19.76 -0.30 -21.46
CA ASP A 7 -19.41 -1.60 -22.00
C ASP A 7 -18.20 -2.34 -21.40
N THR A 8 -18.57 -3.31 -20.55
CA THR A 8 -18.17 -4.71 -20.63
C THR A 8 -17.12 -5.05 -21.69
N LEU A 9 -15.89 -5.30 -21.22
CA LEU A 9 -14.96 -6.20 -21.89
C LEU A 9 -14.68 -7.37 -20.94
N SER A 10 -15.41 -8.46 -21.20
CA SER A 10 -15.06 -9.81 -20.76
C SER A 10 -13.72 -10.20 -21.36
N GLY A 11 -12.73 -10.41 -20.49
CA GLY A 11 -11.50 -11.12 -20.80
C GLY A 11 -11.10 -11.93 -19.57
N GLY A 12 -11.58 -13.17 -19.46
CA GLY A 12 -11.04 -14.17 -18.52
C GLY A 12 -9.58 -14.49 -18.87
N SER A 13 -8.75 -15.01 -17.98
CA SER A 13 -8.98 -15.71 -16.71
C SER A 13 -7.67 -15.71 -15.90
N MET A 14 -7.73 -15.46 -14.59
CA MET A 14 -6.78 -16.04 -13.64
C MET A 14 -7.46 -16.09 -12.26
N SER A 15 -7.94 -17.29 -11.89
CA SER A 15 -8.66 -17.64 -10.66
C SER A 15 -9.76 -16.66 -10.21
N ASP A 16 -11.01 -16.96 -10.56
CA ASP A 16 -12.23 -16.23 -10.16
C ASP A 16 -12.56 -16.31 -8.65
N THR A 17 -11.56 -16.62 -7.83
CA THR A 17 -11.67 -16.47 -6.38
C THR A 17 -11.27 -15.03 -6.06
N PRO A 18 -12.18 -14.17 -5.58
CA PRO A 18 -11.81 -12.83 -5.17
C PRO A 18 -10.75 -12.93 -4.07
N VAL A 19 -9.54 -12.45 -4.34
CA VAL A 19 -8.47 -12.36 -3.34
C VAL A 19 -9.00 -11.49 -2.21
N ARG A 20 -9.16 -12.07 -1.02
CA ARG A 20 -9.78 -11.37 0.10
C ARG A 20 -8.74 -10.47 0.74
N LEU A 21 -9.18 -9.32 1.26
CA LEU A 21 -8.33 -8.39 2.00
C LEU A 21 -7.60 -9.07 3.18
N VAL A 22 -8.22 -10.09 3.77
CA VAL A 22 -7.61 -10.92 4.83
C VAL A 22 -6.39 -11.69 4.33
N ASP A 23 -6.45 -12.26 3.13
CA ASP A 23 -5.35 -13.04 2.55
C ASP A 23 -4.18 -12.13 2.18
N ILE A 24 -4.48 -10.95 1.63
CA ILE A 24 -3.47 -9.91 1.33
C ILE A 24 -2.76 -9.47 2.62
N ASN A 25 -3.51 -9.15 3.67
CA ASN A 25 -2.93 -8.73 4.94
C ASN A 25 -2.07 -9.83 5.59
N ARG A 26 -2.51 -11.09 5.57
CA ARG A 26 -1.69 -12.21 6.07
C ARG A 26 -0.36 -12.31 5.34
N MET A 27 -0.38 -12.17 4.01
CA MET A 27 0.84 -12.22 3.21
C MET A 27 1.74 -10.99 3.46
N MET A 28 1.17 -9.79 3.63
CA MET A 28 1.96 -8.62 4.04
C MET A 28 2.59 -8.81 5.43
N GLU A 29 1.87 -9.44 6.37
CA GLU A 29 2.39 -9.77 7.71
C GLU A 29 3.55 -10.78 7.68
N MET A 30 3.69 -11.57 6.60
CA MET A 30 4.86 -12.45 6.40
C MET A 30 6.14 -11.68 6.09
N VAL A 31 6.05 -10.40 5.69
CA VAL A 31 7.21 -9.52 5.53
C VAL A 31 7.53 -8.90 6.89
N PRO A 32 8.64 -9.28 7.57
CA PRO A 32 8.87 -8.89 8.96
C PRO A 32 8.90 -7.37 9.16
N HIS A 33 9.42 -6.63 8.18
CA HIS A 33 9.47 -5.18 8.21
C HIS A 33 8.07 -4.53 8.17
N LEU A 34 7.17 -5.02 7.33
CA LEU A 34 5.80 -4.49 7.25
C LEU A 34 4.99 -4.82 8.50
N SER A 35 5.17 -6.03 9.01
CA SER A 35 4.58 -6.48 10.28
C SER A 35 5.07 -5.62 11.45
N ALA A 36 6.38 -5.37 11.52
CA ALA A 36 6.98 -4.52 12.54
C ALA A 36 6.43 -3.09 12.49
N LEU A 37 6.22 -2.51 11.30
CA LEU A 37 5.59 -1.19 11.12
C LEU A 37 4.06 -1.20 11.32
N GLY A 38 3.43 -2.38 11.27
CA GLY A 38 1.98 -2.54 11.35
C GLY A 38 1.24 -2.08 10.08
N ILE A 39 1.93 -2.06 8.93
CA ILE A 39 1.34 -1.65 7.65
C ILE A 39 0.31 -2.70 7.21
N ARG A 40 -0.86 -2.25 6.75
CA ARG A 40 -1.96 -3.12 6.31
C ARG A 40 -2.60 -2.61 5.04
N ALA A 41 -3.13 -3.51 4.23
CA ALA A 41 -3.99 -3.16 3.11
C ALA A 41 -5.39 -2.78 3.61
N GLU A 42 -5.89 -1.64 3.10
CA GLU A 42 -7.27 -1.20 3.27
C GLU A 42 -8.13 -1.55 2.06
N ARG A 43 -7.54 -1.46 0.87
CA ARG A 43 -8.20 -1.76 -0.39
C ARG A 43 -7.17 -2.22 -1.42
N LEU A 44 -7.53 -3.22 -2.20
CA LEU A 44 -6.77 -3.64 -3.37
C LEU A 44 -7.74 -3.83 -4.52
N ASP A 45 -7.60 -2.98 -5.52
CA ASP A 45 -8.37 -3.01 -6.77
C ASP A 45 -7.39 -3.27 -7.92
N ARG A 46 -7.90 -3.70 -9.09
CA ARG A 46 -7.07 -4.02 -10.26
C ARG A 46 -6.04 -2.94 -10.65
N ASP A 47 -6.37 -1.68 -10.39
CA ASP A 47 -5.58 -0.53 -10.81
C ASP A 47 -5.10 0.33 -9.62
N ALA A 48 -5.36 -0.08 -8.37
CA ALA A 48 -5.00 0.72 -7.20
C ALA A 48 -4.78 -0.13 -5.93
N ALA A 49 -3.77 0.24 -5.13
CA ALA A 49 -3.57 -0.29 -3.79
C ALA A 49 -3.66 0.86 -2.77
N VAL A 50 -4.42 0.64 -1.70
CA VAL A 50 -4.49 1.56 -0.56
C VAL A 50 -4.01 0.83 0.67
N LEU A 51 -2.93 1.34 1.25
CA LEU A 51 -2.35 0.85 2.49
C LEU A 51 -2.51 1.88 3.61
N ARG A 52 -2.48 1.39 4.85
CA ARG A 52 -2.49 2.20 6.06
C ARG A 52 -1.28 1.89 6.91
N LEU A 53 -0.60 2.94 7.35
CA LEU A 53 0.38 2.92 8.43
C LEU A 53 -0.29 3.49 9.69
N PRO A 54 -0.55 2.68 10.73
CA PRO A 54 -1.06 3.21 11.99
C PRO A 54 -0.01 4.09 12.66
N TYR A 55 -0.42 5.29 13.11
CA TYR A 55 0.46 6.13 13.91
C TYR A 55 0.79 5.43 15.23
N ARG A 56 2.08 5.36 15.57
CA ARG A 56 2.57 4.86 16.85
C ARG A 56 3.77 5.68 17.30
N LYS A 57 3.93 5.86 18.61
CA LYS A 57 4.98 6.74 19.18
C LYS A 57 6.38 6.25 18.82
N GLU A 58 6.56 4.93 18.70
CA GLU A 58 7.83 4.30 18.35
C GLU A 58 8.27 4.59 16.90
N LEU A 59 7.36 5.12 16.06
CA LEU A 59 7.62 5.47 14.67
C LEU A 59 7.89 6.97 14.47
N VAL A 60 7.89 7.76 15.54
CA VAL A 60 8.12 9.20 15.53
C VAL A 60 9.62 9.50 15.45
N ALA A 61 10.03 10.45 14.62
CA ALA A 61 11.42 10.89 14.52
C ALA A 61 11.83 11.84 15.65
N TYR A 62 10.93 12.75 16.03
CA TYR A 62 11.16 13.74 17.08
C TYR A 62 9.96 13.80 18.02
N GLU A 63 10.15 13.38 19.26
CA GLU A 63 9.06 13.21 20.24
C GLU A 63 8.30 14.51 20.54
N ASP A 64 9.00 15.64 20.53
CA ASP A 64 8.47 16.99 20.75
C ASP A 64 7.49 17.45 19.67
N THR A 65 7.74 17.07 18.41
CA THR A 65 6.88 17.44 17.27
C THR A 65 5.85 16.36 16.92
N GLY A 66 6.06 15.12 17.36
CA GLY A 66 5.21 13.98 17.01
C GLY A 66 5.27 13.58 15.53
N VAL A 67 6.24 14.07 14.77
CA VAL A 67 6.38 13.83 13.32
C VAL A 67 6.91 12.43 13.06
N LEU A 68 6.25 11.67 12.18
CA LEU A 68 6.71 10.34 11.78
C LEU A 68 8.08 10.36 11.11
N ALA A 69 8.88 9.35 11.40
CA ALA A 69 10.14 9.13 10.71
C ALA A 69 9.92 8.89 9.21
N GLY A 70 10.71 9.58 8.38
CA GLY A 70 10.62 9.46 6.93
C GLY A 70 10.78 8.02 6.45
N GLY A 71 11.59 7.20 7.12
CA GLY A 71 11.74 5.77 6.79
C GLY A 71 10.44 4.96 6.88
N ALA A 72 9.56 5.27 7.84
CA ALA A 72 8.26 4.62 7.95
C ALA A 72 7.31 5.04 6.81
N ILE A 73 7.38 6.32 6.41
CA ILE A 73 6.62 6.85 5.26
C ILE A 73 7.15 6.26 3.95
N TYR A 74 8.47 6.18 3.77
CA TYR A 74 9.12 5.51 2.64
C TYR A 74 8.65 4.08 2.51
N SER A 75 8.68 3.32 3.62
CA SER A 75 8.28 1.92 3.64
C SER A 75 6.80 1.73 3.27
N LEU A 76 5.92 2.63 3.71
CA LEU A 76 4.50 2.62 3.32
C LEU A 76 4.34 2.83 1.81
N ILE A 77 5.00 3.83 1.24
CA ILE A 77 4.83 4.19 -0.18
C ILE A 77 5.50 3.14 -1.10
N ASP A 78 6.64 2.61 -0.72
CA ASP A 78 7.31 1.50 -1.41
C ASP A 78 6.38 0.27 -1.48
N SER A 79 5.84 -0.13 -0.32
CA SER A 79 4.92 -1.28 -0.24
C SER A 79 3.64 -1.06 -1.04
N ALA A 80 3.08 0.17 -1.02
CA ALA A 80 1.88 0.49 -1.78
C ALA A 80 2.14 0.41 -3.28
N SER A 81 3.33 0.86 -3.72
CA SER A 81 3.76 0.78 -5.12
C SER A 81 3.91 -0.67 -5.58
N GLY A 82 4.59 -1.51 -4.79
CA GLY A 82 4.71 -2.94 -5.09
C GLY A 82 3.35 -3.65 -5.13
N MET A 83 2.47 -3.31 -4.18
CA MET A 83 1.12 -3.88 -4.12
C MET A 83 0.24 -3.46 -5.31
N ALA A 84 0.40 -2.23 -5.81
CA ALA A 84 -0.29 -1.78 -7.03
C ALA A 84 0.19 -2.56 -8.27
N VAL A 85 1.49 -2.86 -8.36
CA VAL A 85 2.04 -3.73 -9.41
C VAL A 85 1.46 -5.15 -9.31
N PHE A 86 1.42 -5.74 -8.10
CA PHE A 86 0.80 -7.05 -7.89
C PHE A 86 -0.67 -7.09 -8.29
N ALA A 87 -1.43 -6.05 -7.94
CA ALA A 87 -2.84 -5.95 -8.32
C ALA A 87 -3.03 -5.98 -9.84
N ARG A 88 -2.10 -5.34 -10.57
CA ARG A 88 -2.15 -5.28 -12.02
C ARG A 88 -1.69 -6.57 -12.70
N LEU A 89 -0.64 -7.21 -12.17
CA LEU A 89 -0.11 -8.47 -12.69
C LEU A 89 -1.05 -9.64 -12.43
N GLY A 90 -1.82 -9.60 -11.33
CA GLY A 90 -2.72 -10.69 -10.94
C GLY A 90 -1.99 -11.96 -10.47
N VAL A 91 -0.67 -11.91 -10.35
CA VAL A 91 0.19 -12.97 -9.80
C VAL A 91 1.14 -12.38 -8.77
N PHE A 92 1.46 -13.19 -7.76
CA PHE A 92 2.52 -12.88 -6.82
C PHE A 92 3.84 -13.43 -7.34
N GLU A 93 4.69 -12.54 -7.84
CA GLU A 93 6.05 -12.84 -8.27
C GLU A 93 7.06 -11.94 -7.53
N PRO A 94 8.33 -12.33 -7.41
CA PRO A 94 9.33 -11.43 -6.83
C PRO A 94 9.49 -10.17 -7.69
N ILE A 95 9.19 -9.00 -7.12
CA ILE A 95 9.46 -7.71 -7.73
C ILE A 95 10.45 -6.94 -6.87
N ALA A 96 11.23 -6.07 -7.52
CA ALA A 96 12.18 -5.20 -6.85
C ALA A 96 11.91 -3.74 -7.24
N THR A 97 11.83 -2.87 -6.24
CA THR A 97 11.79 -1.43 -6.46
C THR A 97 13.14 -0.97 -7.02
N LEU A 98 13.13 -0.37 -8.21
CA LEU A 98 14.34 0.07 -8.90
C LEU A 98 14.78 1.48 -8.46
N ASP A 99 13.82 2.39 -8.33
CA ASP A 99 14.02 3.76 -7.86
C ASP A 99 12.76 4.22 -7.13
N LEU A 100 12.93 5.01 -6.08
CA LEU A 100 11.83 5.64 -5.36
C LEU A 100 12.28 7.00 -4.85
N ARG A 101 11.51 8.04 -5.20
CA ARG A 101 11.76 9.42 -4.78
C ARG A 101 10.54 9.95 -4.08
N LEU A 102 10.73 10.57 -2.92
CA LEU A 102 9.66 11.18 -2.16
C LEU A 102 9.98 12.63 -1.85
N ASP A 103 9.04 13.51 -2.19
CA ASP A 103 9.01 14.90 -1.78
C ASP A 103 8.05 15.08 -0.60
N TYR A 104 8.60 15.46 0.56
CA TYR A 104 7.81 15.70 1.76
C TYR A 104 7.19 17.10 1.72
N LEU A 105 5.89 17.16 1.43
CA LEU A 105 5.17 18.42 1.29
C LEU A 105 4.75 19.04 2.63
N LYS A 106 4.53 18.22 3.64
CA LYS A 106 4.15 18.64 5.00
C LYS A 106 4.63 17.62 6.05
N PRO A 107 4.77 18.04 7.32
CA PRO A 107 5.04 17.11 8.42
C PRO A 107 3.87 16.14 8.62
N ALA A 108 4.17 14.86 8.85
CA ALA A 108 3.18 13.83 9.14
C ALA A 108 2.97 13.70 10.66
N GLN A 109 1.97 14.40 11.19
CA GLN A 109 1.65 14.46 12.62
C GLN A 109 0.38 13.64 12.93
N ALA A 110 0.25 13.18 14.16
CA ALA A 110 -0.96 12.47 14.59
C ALA A 110 -2.22 13.33 14.38
N GLY A 111 -3.20 12.78 13.67
CA GLY A 111 -4.51 13.42 13.48
C GLY A 111 -4.55 14.59 12.49
N ARG A 112 -3.51 14.80 11.65
CA ARG A 112 -3.43 15.94 10.71
C ARG A 112 -2.76 15.62 9.38
#